data_AF-A0A7K2PBI8-F1
#
_entry.id   AF-A0A7K2PBI8-F1
#
_cell.length_a   1.000
_cell.length_b   1.000
_cell.length_c   1.000
_cell.angle_alpha   90.00
_cell.angle_beta   90.00
_cell.angle_gamma   90.00
#
_symmetry.space_group_name_H-M   'P 1'
#
loop_
_entity.id
_entity.type
_entity.pdbx_description
1 polymer ?
#
loop_
_entity_poly.entity_id
_entity_poly.type
_entity_poly.pdbx_seq_one_letter_code
_entity_poly.pdbx_strand_id
1 'polypeptide(L)'
;MPARCQCCPLLSVGMAQAWKCAGLRWAADGPVLTWVGGRRSALVRGKRVAFGVAEGGVRTCVGARGHACPVRAGVSGRSTGARCEECARLDRA
;
A
#
# COMPACT_ATOMS: atom_id res chain seq x y z
N MET A 1 -29.21 -18.98 -7.07
CA MET A 1 -27.88 -18.78 -7.72
C MET A 1 -27.03 -17.89 -6.82
N PRO A 2 -26.22 -18.41 -5.88
CA PRO A 2 -25.43 -17.54 -5.01
C PRO A 2 -24.14 -17.11 -5.72
N ALA A 3 -23.97 -15.80 -5.83
CA ALA A 3 -22.73 -15.17 -6.27
C ALA A 3 -21.58 -15.61 -5.37
N ARG A 4 -20.64 -16.39 -5.92
CA ARG A 4 -19.37 -16.72 -5.26
C ARG A 4 -18.55 -15.44 -5.12
N CYS A 5 -18.64 -14.81 -3.95
CA CYS A 5 -17.74 -13.74 -3.54
C CYS A 5 -16.31 -14.28 -3.50
N GLN A 6 -15.53 -14.01 -4.55
CA GLN A 6 -14.10 -14.33 -4.72
C GLN A 6 -13.17 -13.71 -3.64
N CYS A 7 -13.71 -13.09 -2.59
CA CYS A 7 -12.94 -12.44 -1.53
C CYS A 7 -12.85 -13.25 -0.22
N CYS A 8 -13.35 -14.50 -0.19
CA CYS A 8 -13.23 -15.36 0.99
C CYS A 8 -12.19 -16.46 0.73
N PRO A 9 -10.92 -16.30 1.13
CA PRO A 9 -10.01 -17.42 1.27
C PRO A 9 -10.29 -18.05 2.64
N LEU A 10 -11.34 -18.86 2.74
CA LEU A 10 -11.36 -19.86 3.79
C LEU A 10 -10.34 -20.93 3.39
N LEU A 11 -9.29 -21.08 4.19
CA LEU A 11 -8.27 -22.14 4.18
C LEU A 11 -7.13 -22.02 3.14
N SER A 12 -6.11 -21.23 3.48
CA SER A 12 -4.69 -21.60 3.26
C SER A 12 -3.82 -20.96 4.33
N VAL A 13 -3.58 -21.71 5.40
CA VAL A 13 -2.37 -21.56 6.22
C VAL A 13 -1.19 -21.95 5.32
N GLY A 14 -0.37 -20.98 4.95
CA GLY A 14 0.79 -21.17 4.07
C GLY A 14 1.01 -19.94 3.18
N MET A 15 1.84 -18.99 3.64
CA MET A 15 2.18 -17.72 2.99
C MET A 15 1.09 -17.15 2.08
N ALA A 16 0.11 -16.47 2.65
CA ALA A 16 -0.69 -15.54 1.87
C ALA A 16 0.29 -14.52 1.26
N GLN A 17 0.47 -14.55 -0.07
CA GLN A 17 1.25 -13.54 -0.78
C GLN A 17 0.57 -12.18 -0.54
N ALA A 18 1.04 -11.45 0.47
CA ALA A 18 0.48 -10.17 0.83
C ALA A 18 0.83 -9.16 -0.27
N TRP A 19 -0.20 -8.61 -0.93
CA TRP A 19 0.03 -7.55 -1.91
C TRP A 19 0.12 -6.20 -1.22
N LYS A 20 1.18 -5.47 -1.54
CA LYS A 20 1.37 -4.12 -1.04
C LYS A 20 0.56 -3.14 -1.89
N CYS A 21 -0.35 -2.41 -1.27
CA CYS A 21 -1.07 -1.33 -1.93
C CYS A 21 -0.10 -0.19 -2.30
N ALA A 22 -0.12 0.24 -3.56
CA ALA A 22 0.62 1.40 -4.08
C ALA A 22 -0.22 2.69 -4.07
N GLY A 23 -1.48 2.58 -3.66
CA GLY A 23 -2.39 3.69 -3.40
C GLY A 23 -3.60 3.74 -4.32
N LEU A 24 -4.46 4.72 -4.04
CA LEU A 24 -5.66 5.05 -4.82
C LEU A 24 -5.29 5.87 -6.06
N ARG A 25 -5.93 5.58 -7.20
CA ARG A 25 -5.85 6.36 -8.44
C ARG A 25 -7.24 6.52 -9.06
N TRP A 26 -7.37 7.49 -9.96
CA TRP A 26 -8.55 7.67 -10.81
C TRP A 26 -8.22 7.23 -12.23
N ALA A 27 -8.99 6.28 -12.74
CA ALA A 27 -9.00 5.88 -14.14
C ALA A 27 -10.25 6.46 -14.84
N ALA A 28 -10.34 6.29 -16.15
CA ALA A 28 -11.52 6.74 -16.92
C ALA A 28 -12.82 6.15 -16.35
N ASP A 29 -12.81 4.88 -15.95
CA ASP A 29 -13.97 4.17 -15.41
C ASP A 29 -14.19 4.39 -13.89
N GLY A 30 -13.40 5.28 -13.26
CA GLY A 30 -13.53 5.66 -11.86
C GLY A 30 -12.36 5.23 -10.94
N PRO A 31 -12.59 5.13 -9.62
CA PRO A 31 -11.52 4.93 -8.65
C PRO A 31 -10.99 3.48 -8.66
N VAL A 32 -9.66 3.35 -8.58
CA VAL A 32 -8.95 2.06 -8.57
C VAL A 32 -7.89 2.03 -7.47
N LEU A 33 -7.77 0.88 -6.79
CA LEU A 33 -6.58 0.57 -6.00
C LEU A 33 -5.50 0.01 -6.91
N THR A 34 -4.29 0.53 -6.76
CA THR A 34 -3.10 0.03 -7.41
C THR A 34 -2.28 -0.81 -6.43
N TRP A 35 -1.68 -1.88 -6.93
CA TRP A 35 -0.82 -2.76 -6.16
C TRP A 35 0.61 -2.69 -6.71
N VAL A 36 1.59 -2.86 -5.83
CA VAL A 36 2.97 -3.07 -6.26
C VAL A 36 3.02 -4.28 -7.20
N GLY A 37 3.71 -4.14 -8.33
CA GLY A 37 3.69 -5.13 -9.41
C GLY A 37 2.63 -4.87 -10.50
N GLY A 38 1.90 -3.75 -10.42
CA GLY A 38 1.09 -3.24 -11.54
C GLY A 38 -0.36 -3.73 -11.60
N ARG A 39 -0.76 -4.67 -10.74
CA ARG A 39 -2.16 -5.09 -10.62
C ARG A 39 -3.05 -3.90 -10.20
N ARG A 40 -4.28 -3.87 -10.68
CA ARG A 40 -5.31 -2.88 -10.31
C ARG A 40 -6.58 -3.56 -9.83
N SER A 41 -7.37 -2.87 -9.00
CA SER A 41 -8.66 -3.35 -8.51
C SER A 41 -9.66 -2.21 -8.44
N ALA A 42 -10.77 -2.32 -9.16
CA ALA A 42 -11.82 -1.30 -9.18
C ALA A 42 -12.48 -1.15 -7.80
N LEU A 43 -12.72 0.10 -7.40
CA LEU A 43 -13.43 0.48 -6.19
C LEU A 43 -14.86 0.88 -6.52
N VAL A 44 -15.69 -0.13 -6.78
CA VAL A 44 -17.12 0.09 -7.00
C VAL A 44 -17.76 0.59 -5.70
N ARG A 45 -18.60 1.62 -5.81
CA ARG A 45 -19.36 2.17 -4.69
C ARG A 45 -20.10 1.05 -3.93
N GLY A 46 -20.07 1.11 -2.60
CA GLY A 46 -20.71 0.12 -1.73
C GLY A 46 -19.88 -1.14 -1.45
N LYS A 47 -18.74 -1.34 -2.12
CA LYS A 47 -17.81 -2.43 -1.82
C LYS A 47 -16.99 -2.11 -0.56
N ARG A 48 -16.94 -3.05 0.39
CA ARG A 48 -16.04 -2.94 1.56
C ARG A 48 -14.60 -3.25 1.17
N VAL A 49 -13.68 -2.50 1.76
CA VAL A 49 -12.23 -2.64 1.60
C VAL A 49 -11.59 -2.65 2.97
N ALA A 50 -10.66 -3.57 3.19
CA ALA A 50 -9.86 -3.62 4.40
C ALA A 50 -8.38 -3.73 4.03
N PHE A 51 -7.54 -3.05 4.82
CA PHE A 51 -6.09 -3.18 4.74
C PHE A 51 -5.60 -3.77 6.06
N GLY A 52 -4.79 -4.83 5.96
CA GLY A 52 -4.06 -5.37 7.09
C GLY A 52 -2.64 -4.85 7.10
N VAL A 53 -2.06 -4.72 8.30
CA VAL A 53 -0.61 -4.60 8.46
C VAL A 53 -0.09 -6.02 8.62
N ALA A 54 0.81 -6.45 7.72
CA ALA A 54 1.48 -7.74 7.86
C ALA A 54 2.28 -7.77 9.18
N GLU A 55 2.48 -8.96 9.73
CA GLU A 55 3.34 -9.14 10.91
C GLU A 55 4.73 -8.55 10.65
N GLY A 56 5.27 -7.79 11.61
CA GLY A 56 6.53 -7.04 11.44
C GLY A 56 6.44 -5.85 10.47
N GLY A 57 5.26 -5.50 10.00
CA GLY A 57 5.04 -4.39 9.06
C GLY A 57 5.35 -3.03 9.67
N VAL A 58 6.49 -2.46 9.32
CA VAL A 58 6.90 -1.11 9.71
C VAL A 58 6.76 -0.11 8.56
N ARG A 59 6.48 1.16 8.90
CA ARG A 59 6.59 2.25 7.94
C ARG A 59 8.07 2.52 7.68
N THR A 60 8.46 2.56 6.42
CA THR A 60 9.84 2.81 6.01
C THR A 60 9.93 4.10 5.21
N CYS A 61 11.07 4.76 5.29
CA CYS A 61 11.36 5.97 4.55
C CYS A 61 11.26 5.70 3.05
N VAL A 62 10.43 6.49 2.36
CA VAL A 62 10.23 6.37 0.91
C VAL A 62 11.37 6.98 0.10
N GLY A 63 12.21 7.82 0.73
CA GLY A 63 13.28 8.56 0.07
C GLY A 63 12.90 10.00 -0.31
N ALA A 64 13.72 10.64 -1.14
CA ALA A 64 13.62 12.05 -1.51
C ALA A 64 13.95 12.24 -3.00
N ARG A 65 13.30 13.23 -3.64
CA ARG A 65 13.54 13.61 -5.05
C ARG A 65 13.54 12.45 -6.06
N GLY A 66 12.65 11.47 -5.86
CA GLY A 66 12.55 10.30 -6.74
C GLY A 66 13.56 9.18 -6.45
N HIS A 67 14.48 9.36 -5.49
CA HIS A 67 15.42 8.33 -5.07
C HIS A 67 14.95 7.64 -3.80
N ALA A 68 15.01 6.30 -3.78
CA ALA A 68 14.66 5.51 -2.60
C ALA A 68 15.67 5.73 -1.46
N CYS A 69 15.20 5.68 -0.21
CA CYS A 69 16.08 5.76 0.96
C CYS A 69 17.00 4.52 1.03
N PRO A 70 18.33 4.69 1.07
CA PRO A 70 19.28 3.57 1.00
C PRO A 70 19.17 2.62 2.20
N VAL A 71 18.83 3.17 3.38
CA VAL A 71 18.71 2.39 4.62
C VAL A 71 17.27 1.98 4.94
N ARG A 72 16.29 2.39 4.12
CA ARG A 72 14.84 2.19 4.37
C ARG A 72 14.43 2.44 5.82
N ALA A 73 14.95 3.54 6.40
CA ALA A 73 14.80 3.83 7.82
C ALA A 73 13.35 3.74 8.31
N GLY A 74 13.14 3.18 9.50
CA GLY A 74 11.83 3.17 10.14
C GLY A 74 11.35 4.61 10.39
N VAL A 75 10.10 4.92 10.02
CA VAL A 75 9.49 6.24 10.23
C VAL A 75 8.31 6.13 11.18
N SER A 76 8.12 7.16 12.00
CA SER A 76 7.02 7.17 12.96
C SER A 76 5.66 7.12 12.25
N GLY A 77 4.68 6.50 12.89
CA GLY A 77 3.29 6.50 12.42
C GLY A 77 2.67 7.91 12.31
N ARG A 78 3.22 8.88 13.05
CA ARG A 78 2.79 10.29 13.05
C ARG A 78 3.45 11.13 11.96
N SER A 79 4.42 10.58 11.21
CA SER A 79 5.04 11.29 10.09
C SER A 79 4.06 11.43 8.92
N THR A 80 3.90 12.66 8.42
CA THR A 80 3.04 13.00 7.27
C THR A 80 3.72 12.67 5.93
N GLY A 81 5.04 12.79 5.84
CA GLY A 81 5.79 12.57 4.59
C GLY A 81 6.33 11.15 4.39
N ALA A 82 6.27 10.29 5.42
CA ALA A 82 6.96 8.99 5.41
C ALA A 82 8.44 9.10 5.02
N ARG A 83 9.12 10.15 5.50
CA ARG A 83 10.55 10.41 5.31
C ARG A 83 11.27 10.42 6.65
N CYS A 84 12.48 9.87 6.68
CA CYS A 84 13.41 10.08 7.78
C CYS A 84 13.92 11.53 7.77
N GLU A 85 14.57 11.96 8.85
CA GLU A 85 15.06 13.33 8.98
C GLU A 85 15.93 13.77 7.80
N GLU A 86 16.86 12.92 7.37
CA GLU A 86 17.78 13.22 6.28
C GLU A 86 17.07 13.37 4.93
N CYS A 87 16.21 12.42 4.57
CA CYS A 87 15.42 12.53 3.34
C CYS A 87 14.44 13.72 3.40
N ALA A 88 13.90 14.06 4.57
CA ALA A 88 13.04 15.22 4.72
C ALA A 88 13.82 16.54 4.56
N ARG A 89 15.07 16.60 5.03
CA ARG A 89 15.98 17.73 4.80
C ARG A 89 16.27 17.87 3.30
N LEU A 90 16.67 16.78 2.64
CA LEU A 90 16.95 16.76 1.20
C LEU A 90 15.75 17.15 0.34
N ASP A 91 14.54 16.78 0.73
CA ASP A 91 13.29 17.09 0.01
C ASP A 91 12.90 18.58 0.11
N ARG A 92 13.28 19.26 1.19
CA ARG A 92 13.00 20.70 1.42
C ARG A 92 14.06 21.66 0.89
N ALA A 93 15.27 21.16 0.61
CA ALA A 93 16.36 21.95 0.03
C ALA A 93 16.02 22.45 -1.39
#